data_AF-A0A967LD78-F1
#
_entry.id   AF-A0A967LD78-F1
#
_cell.length_a   1.000
_cell.length_b   1.000
_cell.length_c   1.000
_cell.angle_alpha   90.00
_cell.angle_beta   90.00
_cell.angle_gamma   90.00
#
_symmetry.space_group_name_H-M   'P 1'
#
loop_
_entity.id
_entity.type
_entity.pdbx_description
1 polymer ?
#
loop_
_entity_poly.entity_id
_entity_poly.type
_entity_poly.pdbx_seq_one_letter_code
_entity_poly.pdbx_strand_id
1 'polypeptide(L)' 'MREATGGDVKLIAGGGGIFEVRRDAEVLYSKAATGQFPQPGEAAALFR' A
#
# COMPACT_ATOMS: atom_id res chain seq x y z
N MET A 1 9.47 -0.63 8.78
CA MET A 1 8.56 -1.31 7.82
C MET A 1 8.60 -2.84 7.93
N ARG A 2 9.76 -3.48 8.08
CA ARG A 2 9.85 -4.96 8.22
C ARG A 2 8.94 -5.54 9.31
N GLU A 3 8.87 -4.91 10.48
CA GLU A 3 8.01 -5.36 11.58
C GLU A 3 6.50 -5.28 11.26
N ALA A 4 6.09 -4.33 10.42
CA ALA A 4 4.68 -4.10 10.10
C ALA A 4 4.19 -4.87 8.85
N THR A 5 5.11 -5.32 7.98
CA THR A 5 4.77 -5.90 6.66
C THR A 5 5.44 -7.24 6.39
N GLY A 6 6.36 -7.68 7.25
CA GLY A 6 7.11 -8.93 7.07
C GLY A 6 8.17 -8.89 5.96
N GLY A 7 8.34 -7.76 5.27
CA GLY A 7 9.21 -7.66 4.09
C GLY A 7 9.96 -6.34 3.93
N ASP A 8 10.77 -6.27 2.89
CA ASP A 8 11.41 -5.04 2.44
C ASP A 8 10.39 -4.16 1.71
N VAL A 9 10.23 -2.94 2.19
CA VAL A 9 9.26 -1.98 1.63
C VAL A 9 10.00 -0.86 0.94
N LYS A 10 9.60 -0.57 -0.29
CA LYS A 10 10.09 0.54 -1.08
C LYS A 10 8.97 1.52 -1.38
N LEU A 11 9.24 2.81 -1.21
CA LEU A 11 8.38 3.86 -1.73
C LEU A 11 8.73 4.07 -3.21
N ILE A 12 7.73 3.93 -4.06
CA ILE A 12 7.85 4.21 -5.50
C ILE A 12 7.18 5.56 -5.72
N ALA A 13 7.94 6.55 -6.19
CA ALA A 13 7.38 7.85 -6.56
C ALA A 13 6.41 7.66 -7.74
N GLY A 14 5.18 8.14 -7.57
CA GLY A 14 4.12 8.10 -8.57
C GLY A 14 3.61 9.49 -8.92
N GLY A 15 2.71 9.56 -9.91
CA GLY A 15 2.04 10.79 -10.35
C GLY A 15 0.53 10.60 -10.52
N GLY A 16 -0.19 11.67 -10.87
CA GLY A 16 -1.62 11.60 -11.20
C GLY A 16 -2.56 11.32 -10.02
N GLY A 17 -2.10 11.52 -8.77
CA GLY A 17 -2.93 11.30 -7.58
C GLY A 17 -3.21 9.84 -7.26
N ILE A 18 -2.47 8.92 -7.90
CA ILE A 18 -2.56 7.47 -7.69
C ILE A 18 -1.86 7.10 -6.39
N PHE A 19 -2.51 6.23 -5.62
CA PHE A 19 -1.92 5.59 -4.45
C PHE A 19 -2.33 4.13 -4.45
N GLU A 20 -1.35 3.24 -4.52
CA GLU A 20 -1.55 1.79 -4.52
C GLU A 20 -0.56 1.11 -3.59
N VAL A 21 -1.02 0.05 -2.95
CA VAL A 21 -0.19 -0.84 -2.13
C VAL A 21 -0.10 -2.17 -2.86
N ARG A 22 1.13 -2.64 -3.09
CA ARG A 22 1.36 -3.87 -3.86
C ARG A 22 2.28 -4.84 -3.13
N ARG A 23 2.06 -6.15 -3.34
CA ARG A 23 2.95 -7.25 -2.94
C ARG A 23 3.25 -8.08 -4.17
N ASP A 24 4.53 -8.26 -4.51
CA ASP A 24 4.95 -9.10 -5.64
C ASP A 24 4.18 -8.82 -6.96
N ALA A 25 3.95 -7.53 -7.24
CA ALA A 25 3.16 -6.99 -8.36
C ALA A 25 1.62 -7.09 -8.25
N GLU A 26 1.07 -7.78 -7.27
CA GLU A 26 -0.37 -7.80 -6.97
C GLU A 26 -0.81 -6.52 -6.26
N VAL A 27 -1.92 -5.91 -6.69
CA VAL A 27 -2.51 -4.73 -6.02
C VAL A 27 -3.39 -5.18 -4.86
N LEU A 28 -2.94 -4.88 -3.64
CA LEU A 28 -3.69 -5.16 -2.40
C LEU A 28 -4.63 -4.01 -2.03
N TYR A 29 -4.32 -2.78 -2.48
CA TYR A 29 -5.13 -1.60 -2.24
C TYR A 29 -4.98 -0.59 -3.36
N SER A 30 -6.06 0.09 -3.71
CA SER A 30 -6.06 1.23 -4.62
C SER A 30 -6.96 2.35 -4.11
N LYS A 31 -6.37 3.52 -3.87
CA LYS A 31 -7.14 4.74 -3.54
C LYS A 31 -8.11 5.12 -4.66
N ALA A 32 -7.78 4.82 -5.92
CA ALA A 32 -8.68 5.09 -7.03
C ALA A 32 -9.95 4.26 -6.96
N ALA A 33 -9.87 3.03 -6.44
CA ALA A 33 -11.01 2.15 -6.25
C ALA A 33 -11.82 2.48 -4.97
N THR A 34 -11.14 2.84 -3.88
CA THR A 34 -11.79 3.12 -2.57
C THR A 34 -12.23 4.57 -2.39
N GLY A 35 -11.70 5.49 -3.20
CA GLY A 35 -11.95 6.93 -3.11
C GLY A 35 -11.18 7.64 -2.00
N GLN A 36 -10.41 6.95 -1.17
CA GLN A 36 -9.72 7.52 -0.01
C GLN A 36 -8.34 6.89 0.21
N PHE A 37 -7.54 7.50 1.08
CA PHE A 37 -6.29 6.89 1.57
C PHE A 37 -6.62 5.87 2.67
N PRO A 38 -5.76 4.85 2.88
CA PRO A 38 -5.91 3.96 4.03
C PRO A 38 -5.73 4.75 5.34
N GLN A 39 -6.50 4.38 6.35
CA GLN A 39 -6.32 4.89 7.71
C GLN A 39 -4.99 4.38 8.30
N PRO A 40 -4.45 5.04 9.34
CA PRO A 40 -3.26 4.56 10.04
C PRO A 40 -3.39 3.09 10.46
N GLY A 41 -2.48 2.25 9.97
CA GLY A 41 -2.46 0.81 10.26
C GLY A 41 -3.16 -0.08 9.24
N GLU A 42 -4.09 0.43 8.42
CA GLU A 42 -4.80 -0.39 7.42
C GLU A 42 -3.86 -0.91 6.33
N ALA A 43 -2.94 -0.07 5.85
CA ALA A 43 -1.98 -0.48 4.83
C ALA A 43 -1.06 -1.61 5.33
N ALA A 44 -0.65 -1.59 6.60
CA ALA A 44 0.16 -2.65 7.20
C ALA A 44 -0.64 -3.94 7.37
N ALA A 45 -1.94 -3.83 7.72
CA ALA A 45 -2.81 -4.97 7.90
C ALA A 45 -2.99 -5.85 6.65
N LEU A 46 -2.77 -5.30 5.45
CA LEU A 46 -2.82 -6.02 4.16
C LEU A 46 -1.69 -7.03 4.00
N PHE A 47 -0.62 -6.92 4.79
CA PHE A 47 0.58 -7.74 4.68
C PHE A 47 0.68 -8.83 5.77
N ARG A 48 -0.38 -9.06 6.54
CA ARG A 48 -0.46 -10.16 7.51
C ARG A 48 -0.60 -11.53 6.84
#